data_AF-A0A397Y4Q1-F1
#
_entry.id   AF-A0A397Y4Q1-F1
#
_cell.length_a   1.000
_cell.length_b   1.000
_cell.length_c   1.000
_cell.angle_alpha   90.00
_cell.angle_beta   90.00
_cell.angle_gamma   90.00
#
_symmetry.space_group_name_H-M   'P 1'
#
loop_
_entity.id
_entity.type
_entity.pdbx_description
1 polymer ?
#
loop_
_entity_poly.entity_id
_entity_poly.type
_entity_poly.pdbx_seq_one_letter_code
_entity_poly.pdbx_strand_id
1 'polypeptide(L)'
;MIVGKTREQNSKRLFPAEVIDEVNRWAEVHTNGLINQILSTDSIEVIRQSTVILATAVYIKGAWSEKFNVRFAKDNDFHLLDGTSVKVPFMASYEGQYLRHYDDELPTLLEKLGSEPGFLDNHILDYQIELADFRIPKFKFSFDFEASGVLKDLGLTSPFGGGLTEMVDSPTIGEKLYVSNILHKACIEVDEEGTEAAAVS
;
A
#
# COMPACT_ATOMS: atom_id res chain seq x y z
N MET A 1 5.67 -8.06 -12.04
CA MET A 1 6.82 -8.30 -12.98
C MET A 1 6.81 -7.20 -14.01
N ILE A 2 7.55 -6.10 -13.81
CA ILE A 2 7.86 -5.20 -14.92
C ILE A 2 8.93 -5.87 -15.77
N VAL A 3 8.51 -6.83 -16.59
CA VAL A 3 9.10 -6.93 -17.91
C VAL A 3 8.36 -5.87 -18.69
N GLY A 4 8.99 -4.71 -18.86
CA GLY A 4 8.56 -3.75 -19.87
C GLY A 4 8.34 -4.56 -21.13
N LYS A 5 7.11 -4.53 -21.68
CA LYS A 5 6.85 -5.06 -23.01
C LYS A 5 7.66 -4.21 -23.98
N THR A 6 8.94 -4.53 -24.14
CA THR A 6 9.77 -3.99 -25.20
C THR A 6 9.31 -4.69 -26.45
N ARG A 7 8.35 -4.05 -27.11
CA ARG A 7 8.10 -4.26 -28.54
C ARG A 7 9.47 -4.05 -29.21
N GLU A 8 9.94 -5.13 -29.83
CA GLU A 8 11.21 -5.33 -30.52
C GLU A 8 12.14 -4.11 -30.69
N GLN A 9 13.42 -4.32 -30.35
CA GLN A 9 14.65 -3.62 -30.75
C GLN A 9 15.31 -2.69 -29.69
N ASN A 10 16.55 -3.08 -29.36
CA ASN A 10 17.59 -2.36 -28.60
C ASN A 10 17.43 -2.28 -27.06
N SER A 11 18.09 -3.21 -26.37
CA SER A 11 18.38 -3.15 -24.92
C SER A 11 19.28 -1.94 -24.61
N LYS A 12 18.67 -0.76 -24.48
CA LYS A 12 19.34 0.46 -24.03
C LYS A 12 19.27 0.48 -22.51
N ARG A 13 20.43 0.52 -21.83
CA ARG A 13 20.50 0.74 -20.38
C ARG A 13 19.90 2.12 -20.10
N LEU A 14 18.78 2.16 -19.38
CA LEU A 14 18.14 3.42 -19.00
C LEU A 14 19.00 4.17 -17.99
N PHE A 15 19.05 5.49 -18.13
CA PHE A 15 19.63 6.35 -17.11
C PHE A 15 18.73 6.38 -15.86
N PRO A 16 19.27 6.58 -14.64
CA PRO A 16 18.47 6.57 -13.43
C PRO A 16 17.25 7.50 -13.45
N ALA A 17 17.37 8.67 -14.06
CA ALA A 17 16.24 9.59 -14.24
C ALA A 17 15.12 8.99 -15.11
N GLU A 18 15.48 8.33 -16.22
CA GLU A 18 14.52 7.65 -17.09
C GLU A 18 13.82 6.48 -16.38
N VAL A 19 14.54 5.77 -15.49
CA VAL A 19 13.95 4.71 -14.65
C VAL A 19 12.94 5.28 -13.65
N ILE A 20 13.27 6.40 -13.00
CA ILE A 20 12.35 7.09 -12.07
C ILE A 20 11.08 7.48 -12.81
N ASP A 21 11.21 8.13 -13.96
CA ASP A 21 10.08 8.57 -14.78
C ASP A 21 9.21 7.39 -15.22
N GLU A 22 9.82 6.29 -15.68
CA GLU A 22 9.09 5.11 -16.16
C GLU A 22 8.31 4.41 -15.04
N VAL A 23 8.92 4.22 -13.87
CA VAL A 23 8.26 3.58 -12.72
C VAL A 23 7.15 4.46 -12.17
N ASN A 24 7.38 5.76 -12.03
CA ASN A 24 6.36 6.70 -11.54
C ASN A 24 5.18 6.81 -12.52
N ARG A 25 5.46 6.86 -13.82
CA ARG A 25 4.43 6.85 -14.87
C ARG A 25 3.65 5.53 -14.88
N TRP A 26 4.31 4.40 -14.72
CA TRP A 26 3.65 3.10 -14.60
C TRP A 26 2.69 3.09 -13.40
N ALA A 27 3.16 3.57 -12.25
CA ALA A 27 2.35 3.65 -11.04
C ALA A 27 1.14 4.55 -11.24
N GLU A 28 1.35 5.73 -11.83
CA GLU A 28 0.30 6.70 -12.11
C GLU A 28 -0.79 6.08 -13.01
N VAL A 29 -0.39 5.45 -14.12
CA VAL A 29 -1.32 4.80 -15.05
C VAL A 29 -2.12 3.68 -14.39
N HIS A 30 -1.47 2.82 -13.62
CA HIS A 30 -2.12 1.63 -13.05
C HIS A 30 -2.82 1.86 -11.71
N THR A 31 -2.69 3.06 -11.16
CA THR A 31 -3.42 3.50 -9.96
C THR A 31 -4.36 4.65 -10.26
N ASN A 32 -4.73 4.88 -11.53
CA ASN A 32 -5.61 5.97 -11.96
C ASN A 32 -5.18 7.36 -11.44
N GLY A 33 -3.87 7.60 -11.37
CA GLY A 33 -3.27 8.85 -10.88
C GLY A 33 -3.15 8.95 -9.36
N LEU A 34 -3.58 7.93 -8.61
CA LEU A 34 -3.66 7.99 -7.14
C LEU A 34 -2.29 7.77 -6.47
N ILE A 35 -1.38 7.06 -7.13
CA ILE A 35 0.02 6.91 -6.75
C ILE A 35 0.89 7.35 -7.92
N ASN A 36 1.45 8.56 -7.81
CA ASN A 36 2.27 9.18 -8.86
C ASN A 36 3.78 9.17 -8.57
N GLN A 37 4.19 8.73 -7.38
CA GLN A 37 5.59 8.74 -6.98
C GLN A 37 5.95 7.53 -6.10
N ILE A 38 6.60 6.54 -6.70
CA ILE A 38 7.24 5.41 -6.01
C ILE A 38 8.73 5.70 -5.79
N LEU A 39 9.39 6.27 -6.79
CA LEU A 39 10.81 6.62 -6.76
C LEU A 39 11.00 8.13 -6.73
N SER A 40 12.01 8.61 -6.00
CA SER A 40 12.43 10.02 -5.99
C SER A 40 13.84 10.17 -6.57
N THR A 41 14.29 11.42 -6.72
CA THR A 41 15.68 11.73 -7.10
C THR A 41 16.71 11.15 -6.13
N ASP A 42 16.33 10.95 -4.87
CA ASP A 42 17.22 10.36 -3.86
C ASP A 42 17.49 8.86 -4.14
N SER A 43 16.65 8.24 -4.98
CA SER A 43 16.82 6.85 -5.42
C SER A 43 17.88 6.68 -6.51
N ILE A 44 18.46 7.75 -7.06
CA ILE A 44 19.41 7.67 -8.19
C ILE A 44 20.58 6.73 -7.90
N GLU A 45 21.21 6.84 -6.73
CA GLU A 45 22.37 6.00 -6.39
C GLU A 45 21.99 4.53 -6.21
N VAL A 46 20.82 4.26 -5.63
CA VAL A 46 20.25 2.91 -5.51
C VAL A 46 20.00 2.32 -6.90
N ILE A 47 19.41 3.10 -7.82
CA ILE A 47 19.12 2.66 -9.19
C ILE A 47 20.40 2.38 -9.97
N ARG A 48 21.45 3.21 -9.81
CA ARG A 48 22.75 2.99 -10.48
C ARG A 48 23.39 1.65 -10.12
N GLN A 49 23.21 1.22 -8.88
CA GLN A 49 23.76 -0.02 -8.34
C GLN A 49 22.82 -1.22 -8.52
N SER A 50 21.59 -0.99 -8.96
CA SER A 50 20.57 -2.03 -9.11
C SER A 50 20.69 -2.78 -10.43
N THR A 51 20.43 -4.08 -10.37
CA THR A 51 20.26 -4.96 -11.53
C THR A 51 18.78 -5.15 -11.86
N VAL A 52 17.96 -5.50 -10.85
CA VAL A 52 16.50 -5.62 -10.96
C VAL A 52 15.84 -4.92 -9.78
N ILE A 53 14.86 -4.06 -10.06
CA ILE A 53 13.99 -3.44 -9.05
C ILE A 53 12.60 -4.01 -9.24
N LEU A 54 11.99 -4.50 -8.16
CA LEU A 54 10.57 -4.85 -8.13
C LEU A 54 9.83 -3.73 -7.43
N ALA A 55 8.81 -3.16 -8.08
CA ALA A 55 7.96 -2.14 -7.51
C ALA A 55 6.53 -2.63 -7.43
N THR A 56 5.86 -2.34 -6.32
CA THR A 56 4.44 -2.64 -6.09
C THR A 56 3.77 -1.38 -5.56
N ALA A 57 2.55 -1.14 -6.02
CA ALA A 57 1.76 0.02 -5.62
C ALA A 57 0.31 -0.39 -5.36
N VAL A 58 -0.20 -0.04 -4.18
CA VAL A 58 -1.54 -0.42 -3.73
C VAL A 58 -2.27 0.81 -3.22
N TYR A 59 -3.40 1.12 -3.83
CA TYR A 59 -4.34 2.15 -3.41
C TYR A 59 -5.62 1.49 -2.90
N ILE A 60 -5.99 1.80 -1.65
CA ILE A 60 -7.16 1.25 -0.98
C ILE A 60 -8.12 2.39 -0.67
N LYS A 61 -9.30 2.32 -1.28
CA LYS A 61 -10.46 3.12 -0.92
C LYS A 61 -11.70 2.23 -1.01
N GLY A 62 -12.03 1.62 0.12
CA GLY A 62 -13.15 0.70 0.26
C GLY A 62 -14.48 1.43 0.26
N ALA A 63 -15.52 0.79 -0.26
CA ALA A 63 -16.88 1.32 -0.21
C ALA A 63 -17.58 0.95 1.10
N TRP A 64 -18.20 1.94 1.71
CA TRP A 64 -19.08 1.70 2.85
C TRP A 64 -20.32 0.96 2.36
N SER A 65 -20.76 -0.05 3.14
CA SER A 65 -22.07 -0.67 2.93
C SER A 65 -23.18 0.38 3.08
N GLU A 66 -23.06 1.25 4.09
CA GLU A 66 -23.92 2.43 4.30
C GLU A 66 -23.05 3.69 4.33
N LYS A 67 -23.23 4.55 3.32
CA LYS A 67 -22.39 5.75 3.13
C LYS A 67 -22.67 6.81 4.19
N PHE A 68 -21.64 7.59 4.51
CA PHE A 68 -21.82 8.75 5.38
C PHE A 68 -22.51 9.88 4.60
N ASN A 69 -23.42 10.59 5.26
CA ASN A 69 -24.01 11.79 4.69
C ASN A 69 -23.03 12.97 4.86
N VAL A 70 -22.51 13.46 3.73
CA VAL A 70 -21.58 14.61 3.68
C VAL A 70 -22.08 15.86 4.43
N ARG A 71 -23.39 16.02 4.60
CA ARG A 71 -23.98 17.15 5.34
C ARG A 71 -23.73 17.10 6.84
N PHE A 72 -23.40 15.92 7.38
CA PHE A 72 -23.09 15.74 8.78
C PHE A 72 -21.59 15.84 9.07
N ALA A 73 -20.74 15.91 8.04
CA ALA A 73 -19.32 16.09 8.19
C ALA A 73 -19.02 17.43 8.88
N LYS A 74 -18.24 17.39 9.95
CA LYS A 74 -17.87 18.57 10.74
C LYS A 74 -16.47 18.45 11.31
N ASP A 75 -15.78 19.58 11.39
CA ASP A 75 -14.49 19.66 12.04
C ASP A 75 -14.62 19.43 13.54
N ASN A 76 -13.87 18.45 14.07
CA ASN A 76 -13.76 18.16 15.50
C ASN A 76 -12.30 18.00 15.90
N ASP A 77 -12.06 18.01 17.22
CA ASP A 77 -10.71 17.83 17.76
C ASP A 77 -10.25 16.37 17.57
N PHE A 78 -9.06 16.21 17.00
CA PHE A 78 -8.30 14.98 16.98
C PHE A 78 -7.08 15.14 17.88
N HIS A 79 -6.97 14.28 18.89
CA HIS A 79 -5.90 14.32 19.87
C HIS A 79 -4.66 13.58 19.35
N LEU A 80 -3.54 14.29 19.27
CA LEU A 80 -2.26 13.73 18.83
C LEU A 80 -1.55 13.01 19.99
N LEU A 81 -0.57 12.16 19.65
CA LEU A 81 0.20 11.38 20.63
C LEU A 81 1.02 12.26 21.58
N ASP A 82 1.38 13.48 21.17
CA ASP A 82 2.08 14.45 22.00
C ASP A 82 1.16 15.19 22.98
N GLY A 83 -0.13 14.85 23.00
CA GLY A 83 -1.17 15.47 23.83
C GLY A 83 -1.77 16.74 23.24
N THR A 84 -1.29 17.23 22.11
CA THR A 84 -1.88 18.39 21.41
C THR A 84 -3.14 17.98 20.63
N SER A 85 -3.85 18.96 20.05
CA SER A 85 -5.07 18.69 19.29
C SER A 85 -5.14 19.52 18.03
N VAL A 86 -5.66 18.90 16.97
CA VAL A 86 -5.88 19.54 15.67
C VAL A 86 -7.34 19.38 15.26
N LYS A 87 -7.90 20.39 14.58
CA LYS A 87 -9.24 20.27 13.98
C LYS A 87 -9.14 19.52 12.67
N VAL A 88 -9.89 18.43 12.53
CA VAL A 88 -9.98 17.65 11.29
C VAL A 88 -11.44 17.33 10.98
N PRO A 89 -11.82 17.14 9.70
CA PRO A 89 -13.17 16.76 9.34
C PRO A 89 -13.50 15.34 9.83
N PHE A 90 -14.54 15.21 10.64
CA PHE A 90 -15.12 13.93 11.01
C PHE A 90 -16.40 13.69 10.23
N MET A 91 -16.51 12.51 9.64
CA MET A 91 -17.73 11.96 9.07
C MET A 91 -18.60 11.43 10.21
N ALA A 92 -19.91 11.65 10.16
CA ALA A 92 -20.84 11.26 11.22
C ALA A 92 -22.01 10.44 10.68
N SER A 93 -22.39 9.41 11.45
CA SER A 93 -23.57 8.58 11.20
C SER A 93 -24.43 8.52 12.46
N TYR A 94 -25.74 8.44 12.25
CA TYR A 94 -26.74 8.25 13.30
C TYR A 94 -27.52 6.94 13.11
N GLU A 95 -27.08 6.11 12.16
CA GLU A 95 -27.61 4.77 11.93
C GLU A 95 -26.90 3.74 12.81
N GLY A 96 -27.54 2.60 13.06
CA GLY A 96 -26.95 1.49 13.79
C GLY A 96 -25.61 1.00 13.18
N GLN A 97 -24.61 0.75 14.03
CA GLN A 97 -23.25 0.37 13.63
C GLN A 97 -22.87 -1.04 14.08
N TYR A 98 -22.10 -1.75 13.26
CA TYR A 98 -21.51 -3.05 13.63
C TYR A 98 -20.17 -2.82 14.34
N LEU A 99 -20.19 -2.66 15.66
CA LEU A 99 -19.00 -2.35 16.46
C LEU A 99 -18.67 -3.44 17.46
N ARG A 100 -17.49 -4.01 17.34
CA ARG A 100 -16.91 -4.91 18.34
C ARG A 100 -15.78 -4.21 19.08
N HIS A 101 -15.82 -4.31 20.40
CA HIS A 101 -14.73 -3.90 21.26
C HIS A 101 -13.75 -5.06 21.45
N TYR A 102 -12.47 -4.76 21.45
CA TYR A 102 -11.40 -5.69 21.79
C TYR A 102 -10.55 -5.07 22.89
N ASP A 103 -10.25 -5.86 23.92
CA ASP A 103 -9.36 -5.46 25.02
C ASP A 103 -7.87 -5.59 24.63
N ASP A 104 -7.58 -6.35 23.57
CA ASP A 104 -6.23 -6.59 23.09
C ASP A 104 -5.63 -5.36 22.39
N GLU A 105 -4.31 -5.23 22.48
CA GLU A 105 -3.57 -4.25 21.67
C GLU A 105 -3.57 -4.62 20.19
N LEU A 106 -3.38 -3.62 19.32
CA LEU A 106 -3.36 -3.81 17.87
C LEU A 106 -2.39 -4.92 17.40
N PRO A 107 -1.15 -5.07 17.93
CA PRO A 107 -0.26 -6.15 17.50
C PRO A 107 -0.84 -7.55 17.76
N THR A 108 -1.47 -7.75 18.90
CA THR A 108 -2.14 -9.02 19.25
C THR A 108 -3.34 -9.28 18.34
N LEU A 109 -4.11 -8.24 18.00
CA LEU A 109 -5.20 -8.37 17.04
C LEU A 109 -4.70 -8.72 15.63
N LEU A 110 -3.58 -8.15 15.20
CA LEU A 110 -2.97 -8.47 13.90
C LEU A 110 -2.44 -9.90 13.86
N GLU A 111 -1.87 -10.39 14.96
CA GLU A 111 -1.44 -11.78 15.09
C GLU A 111 -2.63 -12.75 14.96
N LYS A 112 -3.72 -12.50 15.68
CA LYS A 112 -4.95 -13.30 15.59
C LYS A 112 -5.55 -13.27 14.19
N LEU A 113 -5.62 -12.09 13.58
CA LEU A 113 -6.12 -11.91 12.21
C LEU A 113 -5.35 -12.76 11.20
N GLY A 114 -4.03 -12.88 11.34
CA GLY A 114 -3.17 -13.65 10.44
C GLY A 114 -3.09 -15.15 10.76
N SER A 115 -3.37 -15.55 12.00
CA SER A 115 -3.12 -16.91 12.49
C SER A 115 -4.39 -17.74 12.65
N GLU A 116 -5.56 -17.11 12.83
CA GLU A 116 -6.84 -17.79 13.03
C GLU A 116 -7.69 -17.77 11.74
N PRO A 117 -7.88 -18.91 11.07
CA PRO A 117 -8.74 -18.98 9.89
C PRO A 117 -10.17 -18.55 10.19
N GLY A 118 -10.74 -17.68 9.35
CA GLY A 118 -12.09 -17.16 9.55
C GLY A 118 -12.23 -16.19 10.73
N PHE A 119 -11.13 -15.65 11.26
CA PHE A 119 -11.17 -14.65 12.32
C PHE A 119 -12.15 -13.51 11.99
N LEU A 120 -12.04 -12.92 10.79
CA LEU A 120 -12.98 -11.87 10.36
C LEU A 120 -14.42 -12.36 10.34
N ASP A 121 -14.71 -13.50 9.69
CA ASP A 121 -16.07 -14.01 9.52
C ASP A 121 -16.74 -14.30 10.87
N ASN A 122 -16.00 -14.87 11.82
CA ASN A 122 -16.49 -15.17 13.16
C ASN A 122 -16.63 -13.93 14.05
N HIS A 123 -16.02 -12.81 13.65
CA HIS A 123 -15.98 -11.58 14.43
C HIS A 123 -16.82 -10.44 13.85
N ILE A 124 -17.37 -10.60 12.65
CA ILE A 124 -18.41 -9.72 12.12
C ILE A 124 -19.67 -9.91 12.97
N LEU A 125 -20.22 -8.81 13.47
CA LEU A 125 -21.46 -8.84 14.26
C LEU A 125 -22.67 -8.96 13.33
N ASP A 126 -23.67 -9.71 13.76
CA ASP A 126 -24.97 -9.86 13.08
C ASP A 126 -26.02 -8.88 13.61
N TYR A 127 -25.68 -8.06 14.61
CA TYR A 127 -26.53 -7.01 15.16
C TYR A 127 -25.85 -5.64 15.13
N GLN A 128 -26.66 -4.61 14.95
CA GLN A 128 -26.24 -3.22 15.00
C GLN A 128 -26.41 -2.66 16.42
N ILE A 129 -25.52 -1.73 16.78
CA ILE A 129 -25.59 -0.95 18.01
C ILE A 129 -25.96 0.49 17.62
N GLU A 130 -27.04 0.99 18.21
CA GLU A 130 -27.46 2.38 18.09
C GLU A 130 -26.46 3.27 18.83
N LEU A 131 -25.78 4.13 18.09
CA LEU A 131 -24.87 5.12 18.64
C LEU A 131 -25.43 6.51 18.43
N ALA A 132 -25.52 7.28 19.53
CA ALA A 132 -26.00 8.66 19.47
C ALA A 132 -25.05 9.58 18.67
N ASP A 133 -23.76 9.25 18.60
CA ASP A 133 -22.74 10.11 18.01
C ASP A 133 -21.57 9.30 17.45
N PHE A 134 -21.81 8.50 16.41
CA PHE A 134 -20.73 7.77 15.73
C PHE A 134 -19.99 8.69 14.77
N ARG A 135 -18.67 8.81 14.97
CA ARG A 135 -17.81 9.66 14.15
C ARG A 135 -16.51 8.96 13.78
N ILE A 136 -16.09 9.14 12.53
CA ILE A 136 -14.80 8.68 12.01
C ILE A 136 -14.10 9.86 11.35
N PRO A 137 -12.83 10.15 11.65
CA PRO A 137 -12.08 11.19 10.94
C PRO A 137 -11.91 10.79 9.47
N LYS A 138 -12.10 11.75 8.56
CA LYS A 138 -11.71 11.59 7.16
C LYS A 138 -10.19 11.72 7.07
N PHE A 139 -9.53 10.77 6.42
CA PHE A 139 -8.08 10.81 6.27
C PHE A 139 -7.61 10.15 4.96
N LYS A 140 -6.43 10.59 4.54
CA LYS A 140 -5.67 9.98 3.46
C LYS A 140 -4.22 9.98 3.86
N PHE A 141 -3.57 8.83 3.77
CA PHE A 141 -2.13 8.75 3.97
C PHE A 141 -1.52 7.69 3.08
N SER A 142 -0.23 7.84 2.84
CA SER A 142 0.58 6.90 2.07
C SER A 142 1.74 6.43 2.92
N PHE A 143 2.15 5.19 2.68
CA PHE A 143 3.31 4.57 3.28
C PHE A 143 4.15 3.96 2.16
N ASP A 144 5.46 4.11 2.25
CA ASP A 144 6.39 3.40 1.39
C ASP A 144 7.54 2.82 2.20
N PHE A 145 8.03 1.67 1.75
CA PHE A 145 9.18 1.01 2.34
C PHE A 145 9.90 0.11 1.34
N GLU A 146 11.18 -0.13 1.62
CA GLU A 146 12.02 -1.09 0.92
C GLU A 146 11.91 -2.45 1.63
N ALA A 147 11.29 -3.43 0.98
CA ALA A 147 10.93 -4.71 1.57
C ALA A 147 12.04 -5.77 1.47
N SER A 148 13.18 -5.49 0.82
CA SER A 148 14.21 -6.52 0.60
C SER A 148 14.80 -7.04 1.91
N GLY A 149 15.04 -6.16 2.88
CA GLY A 149 15.55 -6.55 4.21
C GLY A 149 14.59 -7.49 4.91
N VAL A 150 13.33 -7.08 5.04
CA VAL A 150 12.27 -7.85 5.69
C VAL A 150 12.09 -9.22 5.03
N LEU A 151 12.07 -9.29 3.69
CA LEU A 151 11.90 -10.55 2.98
C LEU A 151 13.11 -11.49 3.16
N LYS A 152 14.34 -10.95 3.20
CA LYS A 152 15.53 -11.75 3.52
C LYS A 152 15.47 -12.30 4.95
N ASP A 153 15.05 -11.48 5.90
CA ASP A 153 14.89 -11.88 7.31
C ASP A 153 13.81 -12.96 7.48
N LEU A 154 12.78 -12.94 6.64
CA LEU A 154 11.75 -13.99 6.54
C LEU A 154 12.22 -15.25 5.78
N GLY A 155 13.49 -15.31 5.34
CA GLY A 155 14.09 -16.47 4.70
C GLY A 155 14.08 -16.46 3.17
N LEU A 156 13.49 -15.45 2.53
CA LEU A 156 13.51 -15.30 1.08
C LEU A 156 14.84 -14.68 0.63
N THR A 157 15.87 -15.50 0.44
CA THR A 157 17.23 -15.03 0.10
C THR A 157 17.65 -15.33 -1.34
N SER A 158 17.12 -16.38 -1.95
CA SER A 158 17.51 -16.84 -3.30
C SER A 158 17.40 -15.78 -4.41
N PRO A 159 16.29 -15.00 -4.52
CA PRO A 159 16.16 -13.99 -5.57
C PRO A 159 17.20 -12.87 -5.51
N PHE A 160 17.80 -12.63 -4.33
CA PHE A 160 18.77 -11.56 -4.09
C PHE A 160 20.23 -11.99 -4.37
N GLY A 161 20.50 -13.28 -4.50
CA GLY A 161 21.86 -13.84 -4.70
C GLY A 161 22.16 -14.33 -6.12
N GLY A 162 21.28 -14.03 -7.09
CA GLY A 162 21.40 -14.52 -8.47
C GLY A 162 20.56 -15.75 -8.78
N GLY A 163 19.55 -16.05 -7.96
CA GLY A 163 18.63 -17.19 -8.12
C GLY A 163 17.46 -16.97 -9.08
N LEU A 164 17.46 -15.89 -9.89
CA LEU A 164 16.42 -15.66 -10.91
C LEU A 164 16.60 -16.55 -12.17
N THR A 165 17.58 -17.46 -12.17
CA THR A 165 17.98 -18.28 -13.33
C THR A 165 16.89 -19.21 -13.87
N GLU A 166 15.84 -19.49 -13.09
CA GLU A 166 14.68 -20.29 -13.52
C GLU A 166 13.42 -19.44 -13.79
N MET A 167 13.48 -18.14 -13.53
CA MET A 167 12.33 -17.22 -13.67
C MET A 167 12.49 -16.27 -14.86
N VAL A 168 13.72 -15.99 -15.27
CA VAL A 168 14.02 -15.01 -16.33
C VAL A 168 15.20 -15.52 -17.16
N ASP A 169 15.06 -15.46 -18.49
CA ASP A 169 16.20 -15.69 -19.38
C ASP A 169 17.20 -14.54 -19.21
N SER A 170 18.44 -14.87 -18.86
CA SER A 170 19.47 -13.84 -18.75
C SER A 170 19.83 -13.31 -20.15
N PRO A 171 19.83 -11.99 -20.37
CA PRO A 171 20.09 -11.40 -21.68
C PRO A 171 21.53 -11.65 -22.16
N THR A 172 22.46 -11.94 -21.25
CA THR A 172 23.88 -12.15 -21.55
C THR A 172 24.40 -13.41 -20.84
N ILE A 173 25.08 -14.29 -21.57
CA ILE A 173 25.72 -15.49 -21.00
C ILE A 173 26.75 -15.07 -19.95
N GLY A 174 26.51 -15.43 -18.69
CA GLY A 174 27.40 -15.15 -17.56
C GLY A 174 26.96 -14.00 -16.65
N GLU A 175 25.98 -13.18 -17.06
CA GLU A 175 25.38 -12.18 -16.16
C GLU A 175 24.30 -12.85 -15.31
N LYS A 176 24.45 -12.78 -13.99
CA LYS A 176 23.42 -13.25 -13.04
C LYS A 176 22.47 -12.09 -12.74
N LEU A 177 21.20 -12.26 -13.11
CA LEU A 177 20.14 -11.36 -12.68
C LEU A 177 19.78 -11.66 -11.22
N TYR A 178 19.67 -10.61 -10.42
CA TYR A 178 19.22 -10.69 -9.05
C TYR A 178 18.37 -9.47 -8.71
N VAL A 179 17.42 -9.66 -7.81
CA VAL A 179 16.63 -8.57 -7.24
C VAL A 179 17.55 -7.75 -6.35
N SER A 180 17.71 -6.46 -6.67
CA SER A 180 18.46 -5.51 -5.86
C SER A 180 17.58 -4.89 -4.79
N ASN A 181 16.37 -4.48 -5.18
CA ASN A 181 15.42 -3.81 -4.30
C ASN A 181 13.99 -4.26 -4.57
N ILE A 182 13.19 -4.27 -3.51
CA ILE A 182 11.75 -4.46 -3.57
C ILE A 182 11.11 -3.25 -2.92
N LEU A 183 10.41 -2.46 -3.72
CA LEU A 183 9.78 -1.22 -3.31
C LEU A 183 8.27 -1.46 -3.19
N HIS A 184 7.73 -1.10 -2.04
CA HIS A 184 6.29 -1.16 -1.81
C HIS A 184 5.78 0.22 -1.45
N LYS A 185 4.72 0.64 -2.14
CA LYS A 185 3.97 1.85 -1.80
C LYS A 185 2.50 1.54 -1.62
N ALA A 186 1.96 1.92 -0.48
CA ALA A 186 0.55 1.81 -0.16
C ALA A 186 -0.05 3.20 0.05
N CYS A 187 -1.29 3.41 -0.36
CA CYS A 187 -2.07 4.59 -0.07
C CYS A 187 -3.45 4.13 0.41
N ILE A 188 -3.94 4.73 1.48
CA ILE A 188 -5.28 4.49 2.02
C ILE A 188 -6.02 5.82 2.03
N GLU A 189 -7.25 5.80 1.54
CA GLU A 189 -8.18 6.93 1.60
C GLU A 189 -9.50 6.48 2.23
N VAL A 190 -9.95 7.23 3.22
CA VAL A 190 -11.20 7.01 3.94
C VAL A 190 -12.00 8.31 3.87
N ASP A 191 -13.13 8.29 3.17
CA ASP A 191 -14.04 9.42 2.99
C ASP A 191 -15.51 8.98 3.06
N GLU A 192 -16.44 9.92 2.87
CA GLU A 192 -17.86 9.69 3.10
C GLU A 192 -18.48 8.71 2.10
N GLU A 193 -17.97 8.72 0.87
CA GLU A 193 -18.51 7.92 -0.22
C GLU A 193 -18.02 6.49 -0.17
N GLY A 194 -16.74 6.30 0.18
CA GLY A 194 -16.01 5.08 0.00
C GLY A 194 -16.16 4.56 -1.44
N THR A 195 -15.26 4.90 -2.36
CA THR A 195 -15.05 4.14 -3.62
C THR A 195 -13.78 4.61 -4.31
N GLU A 196 -12.82 3.70 -4.49
CA GLU A 196 -12.06 3.34 -5.71
C GLU A 196 -10.81 2.56 -5.26
N ALA A 197 -10.81 1.23 -5.26
CA ALA A 197 -9.58 0.47 -4.98
C ALA A 197 -8.78 0.25 -6.27
N ALA A 198 -7.47 0.49 -6.25
CA ALA A 198 -6.58 0.23 -7.38
C ALA A 198 -5.28 -0.42 -6.87
N ALA A 199 -4.97 -1.64 -7.29
CA ALA A 199 -3.73 -2.32 -6.90
C ALA A 199 -2.97 -2.77 -8.15
N VAL A 200 -1.63 -2.65 -8.14
CA VAL A 200 -0.76 -3.06 -9.23
C VAL A 200 0.54 -3.70 -8.72
N SER A 201 0.98 -4.77 -9.40
CA SER A 201 2.15 -5.62 -9.05
C SER A 201 2.96 -6.05 -10.28
#